data_AF-A0A379GGB4-F1
#
_entry.id   AF-A0A379GGB4-F1
#
_cell.length_a   1.000
_cell.length_b   1.000
_cell.length_c   1.000
_cell.angle_alpha   90.00
_cell.angle_beta   90.00
_cell.angle_gamma   90.00
#
_symmetry.space_group_name_H-M   'P 1'
#
loop_
_entity.id
_entity.type
_entity.pdbx_description
1 polymer ?
#
loop_
_entity_poly.entity_id
_entity_poly.type
_entity_poly.pdbx_seq_one_letter_code
_entity_poly.pdbx_strand_id
1 'polypeptide(L)'
;MVVRLVWKREYKLTRWVALACALTSIGLLLYTGREASILKARPVLYTYWLPILLFFSAMQVLPTLLALGTRREPVYQRELAMWFIGSFNVYLLYVQVFGLRGDTISGQAIRQQLAIGSLGWWSAIGVIALWIVSVAMGGLMAKQARSVAFITVMAFISMGLAWVLRWLMLMGSQYIPKYNIITNPYQFPLGNDGLLAIVGTFGLWIALTIIFRESIRWVLSGEYSMG
;
A
#
# COMPACT_ATOMS: atom_id res chain seq x y z
N MET A 1 -20.40 4.36 5.79
CA MET A 1 -21.19 3.28 6.41
C MET A 1 -21.16 3.33 7.95
N VAL A 2 -20.00 3.53 8.58
CA VAL A 2 -19.84 3.59 10.06
C VAL A 2 -20.64 4.73 10.74
N VAL A 3 -20.66 5.94 10.14
CA VAL A 3 -21.40 7.09 10.70
C VAL A 3 -22.92 6.86 10.74
N ARG A 4 -23.48 6.08 9.78
CA ARG A 4 -24.92 5.74 9.75
C ARG A 4 -25.32 4.79 10.87
N LEU A 5 -24.43 3.88 11.25
CA LEU A 5 -24.72 2.90 12.30
C LEU A 5 -24.72 3.53 13.69
N VAL A 6 -23.93 4.60 13.90
CA VAL A 6 -23.76 5.22 15.22
C VAL A 6 -24.75 6.36 15.47
N TRP A 7 -25.02 7.24 14.50
CA TRP A 7 -25.66 8.54 14.84
C TRP A 7 -27.07 8.79 14.30
N LYS A 8 -27.64 7.91 13.45
CA LYS A 8 -28.98 8.06 12.82
C LYS A 8 -29.32 9.48 12.27
N ARG A 9 -28.33 10.35 12.02
CA ARG A 9 -28.49 11.70 11.44
C ARG A 9 -27.33 12.02 10.48
N GLU A 10 -27.65 12.50 9.28
CA GLU A 10 -26.65 13.06 8.36
C GLU A 10 -26.36 14.52 8.75
N TYR A 11 -25.30 14.73 9.53
CA TYR A 11 -24.81 16.08 9.77
C TYR A 11 -24.00 16.56 8.56
N LYS A 12 -24.42 17.67 7.92
CA LYS A 12 -23.66 18.33 6.83
C LYS A 12 -22.18 18.54 7.18
N LEU A 13 -21.88 18.70 8.47
CA LEU A 13 -20.53 18.82 9.02
C LEU A 13 -19.64 17.60 8.72
N THR A 14 -20.19 16.38 8.72
CA THR A 14 -19.40 15.17 8.44
C THR A 14 -18.87 15.14 7.00
N ARG A 15 -19.59 15.73 6.04
CA ARG A 15 -19.14 15.86 4.65
C ARG A 15 -17.96 16.83 4.54
N TRP A 16 -18.01 17.95 5.24
CA TRP A 16 -16.91 18.91 5.28
C TRP A 16 -15.67 18.36 5.98
N VAL A 17 -15.85 17.65 7.10
CA VAL A 17 -14.74 16.96 7.78
C VAL A 17 -14.13 15.90 6.88
N ALA A 18 -14.94 15.10 6.18
CA ALA A 18 -14.44 14.12 5.22
C ALA A 18 -13.65 14.77 4.08
N LEU A 19 -14.12 15.91 3.55
CA LEU A 19 -13.40 16.68 2.54
C LEU A 19 -12.06 17.21 3.07
N ALA A 20 -12.04 17.77 4.29
CA ALA A 20 -10.82 18.24 4.92
C ALA A 20 -9.82 17.09 5.17
N CYS A 21 -10.29 15.93 5.62
CA CYS A 21 -9.46 14.72 5.75
C CYS A 21 -8.92 14.24 4.40
N ALA A 22 -9.72 14.30 3.33
CA ALA A 22 -9.27 13.95 1.99
C ALA A 22 -8.19 14.92 1.49
N LEU A 23 -8.39 16.23 1.66
CA LEU A 23 -7.41 17.26 1.28
C LEU A 23 -6.10 17.13 2.05
N THR A 24 -6.18 16.92 3.37
CA THR A 24 -4.99 16.70 4.21
C THR A 24 -4.27 15.41 3.85
N SER A 25 -4.99 14.33 3.53
CA SER A 25 -4.39 13.08 3.05
C SER A 25 -3.67 13.27 1.71
N ILE A 26 -4.24 14.05 0.78
CA ILE A 26 -3.57 14.39 -0.49
C ILE A 26 -2.32 15.22 -0.21
N GLY A 27 -2.41 16.22 0.67
CA GLY A 27 -1.27 17.03 1.09
C GLY A 27 -0.14 16.20 1.67
N LEU A 28 -0.44 15.28 2.61
CA LEU A 28 0.53 14.35 3.21
C LEU A 28 1.19 13.43 2.18
N LEU A 29 0.41 12.89 1.25
CA LEU A 29 0.91 12.04 0.17
C LEU A 29 1.88 12.82 -0.74
N LEU A 30 1.49 14.03 -1.15
CA LEU A 30 2.32 14.88 -2.00
C LEU A 30 3.59 15.30 -1.27
N TYR A 31 3.48 15.71 0.00
CA TYR A 31 4.61 16.08 0.83
C TYR A 31 5.62 14.93 0.97
N THR A 32 5.16 13.77 1.45
CA THR A 32 6.01 12.59 1.67
C THR A 32 6.63 12.09 0.36
N GLY A 33 5.82 12.02 -0.71
CA GLY A 33 6.30 11.63 -2.03
C GLY A 33 7.29 12.65 -2.61
N ARG A 34 7.16 13.94 -2.28
CA ARG A 34 8.06 14.98 -2.78
C ARG A 34 9.38 15.03 -2.04
N GLU A 35 9.38 14.88 -0.72
CA GLU A 35 10.61 14.71 0.06
C GLU A 35 11.49 13.59 -0.51
N ALA A 36 10.89 12.44 -0.82
CA ALA A 36 11.61 11.30 -1.39
C ALA A 36 12.09 11.55 -2.83
N SER A 37 11.33 12.29 -3.66
CA SER A 37 11.61 12.45 -5.09
C SER A 37 12.49 13.63 -5.48
N ILE A 38 12.76 14.58 -4.58
CA ILE A 38 13.72 15.67 -4.84
C ILE A 38 15.17 15.18 -4.71
N LEU A 39 15.40 14.12 -3.93
CA LEU A 39 16.74 13.65 -3.59
C LEU A 39 17.46 13.04 -4.81
N LYS A 40 18.31 13.85 -5.45
CA LYS A 40 19.19 13.40 -6.55
C LYS A 40 20.13 12.26 -6.14
N ALA A 41 20.51 12.19 -4.87
CA ALA A 41 21.32 11.12 -4.29
C ALA A 41 20.61 9.75 -4.28
N ARG A 42 19.30 9.69 -4.61
CA ARG A 42 18.54 8.44 -4.74
C ARG A 42 17.89 8.38 -6.13
N PRO A 43 18.66 8.02 -7.17
CA PRO A 43 18.22 8.10 -8.56
C PRO A 43 16.91 7.34 -8.85
N VAL A 44 16.68 6.18 -8.21
CA VAL A 44 15.44 5.39 -8.34
C VAL A 44 14.20 6.16 -7.89
N LEU A 45 14.33 7.01 -6.87
CA LEU A 45 13.23 7.81 -6.33
C LEU A 45 13.09 9.16 -7.05
N TYR A 46 14.09 9.57 -7.83
CA TYR A 46 14.14 10.88 -8.50
C TYR A 46 13.18 10.92 -9.71
N THR A 47 11.89 11.05 -9.42
CA THR A 47 10.82 11.14 -10.42
C THR A 47 9.66 11.97 -9.88
N TYR A 48 9.12 12.87 -10.71
CA TYR A 48 7.97 13.71 -10.34
C TYR A 48 6.70 12.89 -10.06
N TRP A 49 6.63 11.68 -10.60
CA TRP A 49 5.47 10.82 -10.53
C TRP A 49 5.44 9.90 -9.29
N LEU A 50 6.41 10.03 -8.38
CA LEU A 50 6.50 9.21 -7.18
C LEU A 50 5.24 9.28 -6.29
N PRO A 51 4.61 10.46 -6.07
CA PRO A 51 3.36 10.51 -5.29
C PRO A 51 2.22 9.72 -5.95
N ILE A 52 2.16 9.73 -7.29
CA ILE A 52 1.14 9.00 -8.06
C ILE A 52 1.39 7.49 -7.97
N LEU A 53 2.64 7.05 -8.02
CA LEU A 53 3.03 5.68 -7.73
C LEU A 53 2.61 5.21 -6.32
N LEU A 54 2.90 6.04 -5.31
CA LEU A 54 2.54 5.75 -3.92
C LEU A 54 1.02 5.68 -3.73
N PHE A 55 0.28 6.57 -4.41
CA PHE A 55 -1.18 6.52 -4.45
C PHE A 55 -1.69 5.22 -5.05
N PHE A 56 -1.27 4.89 -6.27
CA PHE A 56 -1.77 3.69 -6.94
C PHE A 56 -1.38 2.42 -6.20
N SER A 57 -0.17 2.33 -5.63
CA SER A 57 0.21 1.19 -4.77
C SER A 57 -0.68 1.06 -3.52
N ALA A 58 -1.16 2.16 -2.93
CA ALA A 58 -2.15 2.11 -1.86
C ALA A 58 -3.55 1.70 -2.37
N MET A 59 -3.94 2.18 -3.56
CA MET A 59 -5.19 1.80 -4.22
C MET A 59 -5.23 0.32 -4.64
N GLN A 60 -4.12 -0.42 -4.66
CA GLN A 60 -4.14 -1.87 -4.85
C GLN A 60 -4.66 -2.60 -3.60
N VAL A 61 -4.32 -2.09 -2.42
CA VAL A 61 -4.72 -2.72 -1.16
C VAL A 61 -6.16 -2.35 -0.80
N LEU A 62 -6.56 -1.11 -1.05
CA LEU A 62 -7.85 -0.58 -0.61
C LEU A 62 -9.07 -1.41 -1.06
N PRO A 63 -9.25 -1.80 -2.34
CA PRO A 63 -10.40 -2.58 -2.78
C PRO A 63 -10.48 -3.96 -2.11
N THR A 64 -9.33 -4.58 -1.83
CA THR A 64 -9.27 -5.89 -1.14
C THR A 64 -9.67 -5.79 0.32
N LEU A 65 -9.28 -4.70 1.00
CA LEU A 65 -9.71 -4.42 2.38
C LEU A 65 -11.19 -4.01 2.44
N LEU A 66 -11.67 -3.23 1.47
CA LEU A 66 -13.08 -2.89 1.34
C LEU A 66 -13.91 -4.15 1.10
N ALA A 67 -13.45 -5.09 0.27
CA ALA A 67 -14.12 -6.37 0.04
C ALA A 67 -14.18 -7.24 1.31
N LEU A 68 -13.19 -7.14 2.20
CA LEU A 68 -13.25 -7.75 3.53
C LEU A 68 -14.24 -7.06 4.46
N GLY A 69 -14.32 -5.73 4.41
CA GLY A 69 -15.28 -4.94 5.19
C GLY A 69 -16.73 -5.19 4.75
N THR A 70 -16.97 -5.28 3.45
CA THR A 70 -18.28 -5.56 2.83
C THR A 70 -18.49 -7.05 2.55
N ARG A 71 -17.76 -7.95 3.24
CA ARG A 71 -17.81 -9.40 3.02
C ARG A 71 -19.20 -10.05 3.07
N ARG A 72 -20.19 -9.37 3.66
CA ARG A 72 -21.59 -9.81 3.74
C ARG A 72 -22.44 -9.42 2.52
N GLU A 73 -21.90 -8.59 1.64
CA GLU A 73 -22.61 -7.96 0.52
C GLU A 73 -21.91 -8.34 -0.79
N PRO A 74 -22.24 -9.50 -1.39
CA PRO A 74 -21.54 -10.02 -2.57
C PRO A 74 -21.70 -9.14 -3.81
N VAL A 75 -22.69 -8.24 -3.82
CA VAL A 75 -22.97 -7.30 -4.92
C VAL A 75 -21.76 -6.42 -5.23
N TYR A 76 -21.01 -5.99 -4.22
CA TYR A 76 -19.85 -5.10 -4.40
C TYR A 76 -18.57 -5.82 -4.82
N GLN A 77 -18.51 -7.15 -4.75
CA GLN A 77 -17.27 -7.89 -5.01
C GLN A 77 -16.77 -7.70 -6.45
N ARG A 78 -17.67 -7.68 -7.44
CA ARG A 78 -17.29 -7.50 -8.84
C ARG A 78 -16.73 -6.11 -9.11
N GLU A 79 -17.37 -5.07 -8.58
CA GLU A 79 -16.92 -3.68 -8.75
C GLU A 79 -15.56 -3.47 -8.09
N LEU A 80 -15.39 -3.95 -6.85
CA LEU A 80 -14.12 -3.89 -6.13
C LEU A 80 -13.03 -4.71 -6.83
N ALA A 81 -13.37 -5.84 -7.46
CA ALA A 81 -12.44 -6.61 -8.27
C ALA A 81 -11.96 -5.83 -9.51
N MET A 82 -12.88 -5.14 -10.19
CA MET A 82 -12.54 -4.31 -11.34
C MET A 82 -11.70 -3.10 -10.95
N TRP A 83 -12.01 -2.46 -9.82
CA TRP A 83 -11.21 -1.37 -9.27
C TRP A 83 -9.80 -1.84 -8.87
N PHE A 84 -9.72 -3.03 -8.27
CA PHE A 84 -8.46 -3.68 -7.96
C PHE A 84 -7.63 -3.89 -9.23
N ILE A 85 -8.17 -4.56 -10.25
CA ILE A 85 -7.48 -4.79 -11.51
C ILE A 85 -7.10 -3.46 -12.20
N GLY A 86 -8.01 -2.48 -12.23
CA GLY A 86 -7.78 -1.19 -12.87
C GLY A 86 -6.62 -0.40 -12.24
N SER A 87 -6.66 -0.21 -10.92
CA SER A 87 -5.59 0.47 -10.18
C SER A 87 -4.23 -0.22 -10.35
N PHE A 88 -4.25 -1.54 -10.45
CA PHE A 88 -3.08 -2.38 -10.64
C PHE A 88 -2.46 -2.23 -12.04
N ASN A 89 -3.28 -2.20 -13.09
CA ASN A 89 -2.83 -2.00 -14.46
C ASN A 89 -2.25 -0.59 -14.66
N VAL A 90 -2.83 0.44 -14.03
CA VAL A 90 -2.28 1.80 -14.08
C VAL A 90 -0.89 1.86 -13.43
N TYR A 91 -0.72 1.20 -12.28
CA TYR A 91 0.59 1.11 -11.62
C TYR A 91 1.65 0.46 -12.51
N LEU A 92 1.30 -0.63 -13.20
CA LEU A 92 2.22 -1.29 -14.14
C LEU A 92 2.57 -0.43 -15.33
N LEU A 93 1.56 0.20 -15.96
CA LEU A 93 1.78 1.05 -17.12
C LEU A 93 2.83 2.10 -16.78
N TYR A 94 2.74 2.67 -15.57
CA TYR A 94 3.75 3.57 -15.07
C TYR A 94 5.15 2.92 -15.00
N VAL A 95 5.28 1.76 -14.34
CA VAL A 95 6.58 1.07 -14.17
C VAL A 95 7.21 0.75 -15.52
N GLN A 96 6.40 0.39 -16.52
CA GLN A 96 6.85 0.11 -17.88
C GLN A 96 7.29 1.38 -18.61
N VAL A 97 6.47 2.42 -18.60
CA VAL A 97 6.70 3.66 -19.36
C VAL A 97 7.84 4.48 -18.78
N PHE A 98 7.86 4.69 -17.47
CA PHE A 98 8.82 5.58 -16.82
C PHE A 98 10.02 4.86 -16.20
N GLY A 99 9.87 3.58 -15.83
CA GLY A 99 10.94 2.76 -15.29
C GLY A 99 11.72 2.04 -16.39
N LEU A 100 11.11 1.04 -17.03
CA LEU A 100 11.85 0.15 -17.93
C LEU A 100 12.13 0.77 -19.31
N ARG A 101 11.19 1.51 -19.89
CA ARG A 101 11.34 2.08 -21.25
C ARG A 101 11.69 3.57 -21.27
N GLY A 102 11.47 4.27 -20.16
CA GLY A 102 11.68 5.71 -20.07
C GLY A 102 13.16 6.07 -20.07
N ASP A 103 13.54 7.08 -20.83
CA ASP A 103 14.87 7.70 -20.74
C ASP A 103 14.88 8.77 -19.63
N THR A 104 14.60 8.34 -18.40
CA THR A 104 14.63 9.17 -17.21
C THR A 104 15.75 8.70 -16.30
N ILE A 105 16.28 9.58 -15.44
CA ILE A 105 17.29 9.24 -14.43
C ILE A 105 16.82 8.06 -13.56
N SER A 106 15.55 8.07 -13.15
CA SER A 106 14.94 6.97 -12.42
C SER A 106 14.88 5.66 -13.22
N GLY A 107 14.55 5.73 -14.50
CA GLY A 107 14.48 4.56 -15.36
C GLY A 107 15.84 3.93 -15.62
N GLN A 108 16.86 4.75 -15.87
CA GLN A 108 18.24 4.30 -16.01
C GLN A 108 18.74 3.62 -14.72
N ALA A 109 18.44 4.20 -13.56
CA ALA A 109 18.79 3.63 -12.26
C ALA A 109 18.10 2.29 -11.97
N ILE A 110 16.81 2.16 -12.30
CA ILE A 110 16.07 0.88 -12.17
C ILE A 110 16.68 -0.19 -13.07
N ARG A 111 17.00 0.13 -14.33
CA ARG A 111 17.66 -0.80 -15.26
C ARG A 111 19.05 -1.21 -14.78
N GLN A 112 19.82 -0.26 -14.28
CA GLN A 112 21.14 -0.51 -13.71
C GLN A 112 21.04 -1.41 -12.45
N GLN A 113 20.04 -1.19 -11.60
CA GLN A 113 19.80 -2.03 -10.43
C GLN A 113 19.40 -3.46 -10.83
N LEU A 114 18.61 -3.64 -11.88
CA LEU A 114 18.32 -4.96 -12.45
C LEU A 114 19.56 -5.64 -13.04
N ALA A 115 20.46 -4.87 -13.67
CA ALA A 115 21.65 -5.41 -14.31
C ALA A 115 22.76 -5.80 -13.33
N ILE A 116 22.94 -5.05 -12.24
CA ILE A 116 24.08 -5.18 -11.32
C ILE A 116 23.68 -5.91 -10.01
N GLY A 117 22.44 -5.76 -9.55
CA GLY A 117 22.02 -6.26 -8.24
C GLY A 117 21.76 -7.77 -8.24
N SER A 118 22.54 -8.55 -7.48
CA SER A 118 22.29 -9.99 -7.24
C SER A 118 20.90 -10.29 -6.65
N LEU A 119 20.31 -9.31 -5.95
CA LEU A 119 18.95 -9.36 -5.41
C LEU A 119 17.87 -8.92 -6.42
N GLY A 120 18.25 -8.33 -7.55
CA GLY A 120 17.36 -7.67 -8.52
C GLY A 120 16.47 -8.64 -9.27
N TRP A 121 17.03 -9.72 -9.82
CA TRP A 121 16.26 -10.69 -10.60
C TRP A 121 15.33 -11.54 -9.74
N TRP A 122 15.79 -12.04 -8.59
CA TRP A 122 14.96 -12.83 -7.69
C TRP A 122 13.79 -12.03 -7.12
N SER A 123 14.03 -10.77 -6.74
CA SER A 123 12.96 -9.89 -6.27
C SER A 123 12.01 -9.48 -7.40
N ALA A 124 12.51 -9.23 -8.61
CA ALA A 124 11.67 -8.96 -9.78
C ALA A 124 10.77 -10.16 -10.13
N ILE A 125 11.32 -11.38 -10.12
CA ILE A 125 10.54 -12.61 -10.33
C ILE A 125 9.47 -12.76 -9.25
N GLY A 126 9.81 -12.56 -7.98
CA GLY A 126 8.85 -12.61 -6.87
C GLY A 126 7.72 -11.59 -7.02
N VAL A 127 8.05 -10.35 -7.42
CA VAL A 127 7.06 -9.31 -7.70
C VAL A 127 6.18 -9.71 -8.87
N ILE A 128 6.73 -10.22 -9.97
CA ILE A 128 5.98 -10.66 -11.15
C ILE A 128 5.06 -11.84 -10.79
N ALA A 129 5.53 -12.79 -9.98
CA ALA A 129 4.74 -13.93 -9.53
C ALA A 129 3.55 -13.48 -8.67
N LEU A 130 3.81 -12.67 -7.63
CA LEU A 130 2.75 -12.08 -6.80
C LEU A 130 1.78 -11.23 -7.63
N TRP A 131 2.30 -10.57 -8.66
CA TRP A 131 1.52 -9.76 -9.60
C TRP A 131 0.56 -10.62 -10.43
N ILE A 132 1.04 -11.69 -11.05
CA ILE A 132 0.20 -12.63 -11.82
C ILE A 132 -0.87 -13.25 -10.93
N VAL A 133 -0.49 -13.70 -9.72
CA VAL A 133 -1.43 -14.28 -8.75
C VAL A 133 -2.51 -13.27 -8.37
N SER A 134 -2.12 -12.02 -8.09
CA SER A 134 -3.06 -10.94 -7.76
C SER A 134 -4.08 -10.70 -8.87
N VAL A 135 -3.63 -10.56 -10.13
CA VAL A 135 -4.53 -10.36 -11.28
C VAL A 135 -5.45 -11.56 -11.48
N ALA A 136 -4.91 -12.78 -11.37
CA ALA A 136 -5.71 -14.00 -11.49
C ALA A 136 -6.81 -14.05 -10.42
N MET A 137 -6.47 -13.75 -9.16
CA MET A 137 -7.44 -13.72 -8.07
C MET A 137 -8.51 -12.62 -8.28
N GLY A 138 -8.09 -11.42 -8.72
CA GLY A 138 -9.01 -10.35 -9.08
C GLY A 138 -9.97 -10.75 -10.20
N GLY A 139 -9.47 -11.38 -11.26
CA GLY A 139 -10.29 -11.88 -12.37
C GLY A 139 -11.26 -12.98 -11.94
N LEU A 140 -10.82 -13.88 -11.05
CA LEU A 140 -11.68 -14.92 -10.48
C LEU A 140 -12.79 -14.34 -9.59
N MET A 141 -12.53 -13.25 -8.86
CA MET A 141 -13.51 -12.51 -8.07
C MET A 141 -14.47 -11.69 -8.95
N ALA A 142 -13.99 -11.15 -10.07
CA ALA A 142 -14.81 -10.39 -11.01
C ALA A 142 -15.86 -11.26 -11.74
N LYS A 143 -15.54 -12.55 -11.96
CA LYS A 143 -16.44 -13.52 -12.61
C LYS A 143 -17.52 -14.05 -11.69
N GLN A 144 -17.19 -14.32 -10.43
CA GLN A 144 -18.10 -14.95 -9.48
C GLN A 144 -17.76 -14.50 -8.06
N ALA A 145 -18.80 -14.37 -7.23
CA ALA A 145 -18.63 -14.10 -5.81
C ALA A 145 -17.77 -15.19 -5.15
N ARG A 146 -16.83 -14.76 -4.29
CA ARG A 146 -15.86 -15.62 -3.62
C ARG A 146 -16.10 -15.66 -2.11
N SER A 147 -15.58 -16.71 -1.49
CA SER A 147 -15.65 -16.90 -0.05
C SER A 147 -14.81 -15.87 0.71
N VAL A 148 -15.15 -15.64 1.97
CA VAL A 148 -14.40 -14.72 2.86
C VAL A 148 -12.94 -15.14 2.98
N ALA A 149 -12.66 -16.46 3.03
CA ALA A 149 -11.30 -16.99 3.08
C ALA A 149 -10.49 -16.57 1.84
N PHE A 150 -11.07 -16.67 0.65
CA PHE A 150 -10.42 -16.25 -0.59
C PHE A 150 -10.10 -14.75 -0.60
N ILE A 151 -11.06 -13.91 -0.20
CA ILE A 151 -10.88 -12.45 -0.13
C ILE A 151 -9.80 -12.10 0.91
N THR A 152 -9.74 -12.85 2.02
CA THR A 152 -8.72 -12.65 3.06
C THR A 152 -7.32 -12.95 2.53
N VAL A 153 -7.16 -14.07 1.84
CA VAL A 153 -5.89 -14.42 1.18
C VAL A 153 -5.51 -13.36 0.13
N MET A 154 -6.47 -12.90 -0.67
CA MET A 154 -6.25 -11.86 -1.67
C MET A 154 -5.78 -10.54 -1.04
N ALA A 155 -6.36 -10.15 0.10
CA ALA A 155 -5.95 -8.96 0.83
C ALA A 155 -4.52 -9.07 1.37
N PHE A 156 -4.15 -10.22 1.96
CA PHE A 156 -2.77 -10.45 2.42
C PHE A 156 -1.77 -10.44 1.27
N ILE A 157 -2.11 -11.06 0.13
CA ILE A 157 -1.25 -11.05 -1.06
C ILE A 157 -1.09 -9.62 -1.59
N SER A 158 -2.18 -8.85 -1.68
CA SER A 158 -2.14 -7.45 -2.13
C SER A 158 -1.28 -6.58 -1.19
N MET A 159 -1.45 -6.73 0.12
CA MET A 159 -0.63 -6.05 1.12
C MET A 159 0.84 -6.44 1.03
N GLY A 160 1.13 -7.74 0.90
CA GLY A 160 2.48 -8.27 0.73
C GLY A 160 3.15 -7.73 -0.53
N LEU A 161 2.41 -7.64 -1.64
CA LEU A 161 2.93 -7.07 -2.87
C LEU A 161 3.20 -5.57 -2.72
N ALA A 162 2.27 -4.79 -2.15
CA ALA A 162 2.48 -3.36 -1.89
C ALA A 162 3.68 -3.13 -0.96
N TRP A 163 3.86 -4.00 0.03
CA TRP A 163 5.03 -4.00 0.92
C TRP A 163 6.31 -4.26 0.14
N VAL A 164 6.39 -5.34 -0.64
CA VAL A 164 7.59 -5.70 -1.41
C VAL A 164 7.93 -4.61 -2.41
N LEU A 165 6.95 -4.03 -3.11
CA LEU A 165 7.18 -2.91 -4.04
C LEU A 165 7.80 -1.70 -3.32
N ARG A 166 7.26 -1.31 -2.17
CA ARG A 166 7.81 -0.20 -1.37
C ARG A 166 9.17 -0.53 -0.77
N TRP A 167 9.37 -1.78 -0.35
CA TRP A 167 10.65 -2.26 0.14
C TRP A 167 11.72 -2.16 -0.94
N LEU A 168 11.45 -2.67 -2.15
CA LEU A 168 12.38 -2.59 -3.26
C LEU A 168 12.66 -1.15 -3.67
N MET A 169 11.66 -0.29 -3.65
CA MET A 169 11.82 1.13 -3.98
C MET A 169 12.67 1.88 -2.94
N LEU A 170 12.44 1.64 -1.65
CA LEU A 170 13.11 2.36 -0.54
C LEU A 170 14.46 1.73 -0.17
N MET A 171 14.49 0.42 0.06
CA MET A 171 15.71 -0.30 0.43
C MET A 171 16.60 -0.58 -0.78
N GLY A 172 16.01 -0.84 -1.96
CA GLY A 172 16.78 -0.97 -3.20
C GLY A 172 17.63 0.26 -3.51
N SER A 173 17.12 1.46 -3.18
CA SER A 173 17.88 2.71 -3.31
C SER A 173 19.12 2.79 -2.42
N GLN A 174 19.26 1.97 -1.36
CA GLN A 174 20.46 1.95 -0.52
C GLN A 174 21.63 1.19 -1.17
N TYR A 175 21.34 0.23 -2.05
CA TYR A 175 22.38 -0.55 -2.74
C TYR A 175 23.07 0.25 -3.86
N ILE A 176 22.41 1.30 -4.35
CA ILE A 176 22.95 2.17 -5.38
C ILE A 176 23.97 3.12 -4.74
N PRO A 177 25.19 3.21 -5.28
CA PRO A 177 26.21 4.11 -4.76
C PRO A 177 25.73 5.57 -4.79
N LYS A 178 25.79 6.25 -3.63
CA LYS A 178 25.38 7.67 -3.53
C LYS A 178 26.49 8.63 -3.99
N TYR A 179 27.75 8.28 -3.71
CA TYR A 179 28.94 9.12 -3.99
C TYR A 179 30.21 8.31 -4.32
N ASN A 180 30.09 6.99 -4.53
CA ASN A 180 31.21 6.07 -4.71
C ASN A 180 30.99 5.26 -6.01
N ILE A 181 32.06 4.66 -6.53
CA ILE A 181 32.05 3.70 -7.63
C ILE A 181 31.73 2.27 -7.12
N ILE A 182 31.88 2.03 -5.81
CA ILE A 182 31.66 0.73 -5.14
C ILE A 182 30.22 0.64 -4.60
N THR A 183 29.61 -0.54 -4.73
CA THR A 183 28.30 -0.88 -4.17
C THR A 183 28.31 -0.79 -2.64
N ASN A 184 27.22 -0.29 -2.04
CA ASN A 184 27.07 -0.28 -0.58
C ASN A 184 26.17 -1.45 -0.18
N PRO A 185 26.72 -2.58 0.30
CA PRO A 185 25.89 -3.69 0.73
C PRO A 185 25.08 -3.28 1.96
N TYR A 186 23.76 -3.16 1.78
CA TYR A 186 22.84 -2.94 2.89
C TYR A 186 22.63 -4.25 3.63
N GLN A 187 22.96 -4.28 4.93
CA GLN A 187 22.60 -5.39 5.81
C GLN A 187 21.35 -4.99 6.61
N PHE A 188 20.34 -5.86 6.61
CA PHE A 188 19.14 -5.65 7.41
C PHE A 188 19.42 -6.03 8.87
N PRO A 189 19.46 -5.08 9.81
CA PRO A 189 19.74 -5.39 11.21
C PRO A 189 18.54 -6.11 11.86
N LEU A 190 18.81 -7.16 12.63
CA LEU A 190 17.78 -7.86 13.40
C LEU A 190 17.46 -7.17 14.74
N GLY A 191 18.26 -6.17 15.14
CA GLY A 191 18.09 -5.40 16.36
C GLY A 191 16.99 -4.35 16.28
N ASN A 192 17.09 -3.34 17.15
CA ASN A 192 16.07 -2.29 17.31
C ASN A 192 15.80 -1.55 15.99
N ASP A 193 16.83 -1.27 15.20
CA ASP A 193 16.73 -0.43 14.00
C ASP A 193 16.18 -1.16 12.77
N GLY A 194 15.83 -2.45 12.88
CA GLY A 194 15.29 -3.23 11.77
C GLY A 194 14.13 -4.11 12.20
N LEU A 195 14.36 -5.41 12.40
CA LEU A 195 13.27 -6.36 12.61
C LEU A 195 12.43 -6.03 13.86
N LEU A 196 13.07 -5.68 14.98
CA LEU A 196 12.36 -5.38 16.22
C LEU A 196 11.48 -4.13 16.10
N ALA A 197 11.93 -3.08 15.41
CA ALA A 197 11.07 -1.92 15.14
C ALA A 197 9.85 -2.27 14.28
N ILE A 198 10.01 -3.13 13.28
CA ILE A 198 8.88 -3.59 12.44
C ILE A 198 7.87 -4.35 13.31
N VAL A 199 8.33 -5.34 14.06
CA VAL A 199 7.48 -6.14 14.95
C VAL A 199 6.81 -5.28 16.02
N GLY A 200 7.57 -4.36 16.63
CA GLY A 200 7.08 -3.42 17.63
C GLY A 200 6.00 -2.49 17.08
N THR A 201 6.15 -1.99 15.85
CA THR A 201 5.14 -1.15 15.20
C THR A 201 3.84 -1.92 14.93
N PHE A 202 3.94 -3.17 14.45
CA PHE A 202 2.77 -4.03 14.29
C PHE A 202 2.10 -4.35 15.63
N GLY A 203 2.88 -4.67 16.66
CA GLY A 203 2.37 -4.93 18.01
C GLY A 203 1.65 -3.72 18.60
N LEU A 204 2.25 -2.52 18.48
CA LEU A 204 1.64 -1.26 18.91
C LEU A 204 0.34 -0.98 18.16
N TRP A 205 0.32 -1.16 16.84
CA TRP A 205 -0.88 -0.96 16.04
C TRP A 205 -2.02 -1.89 16.49
N ILE A 206 -1.74 -3.18 16.70
CA ILE A 206 -2.73 -4.13 17.21
C ILE A 206 -3.21 -3.72 18.61
N ALA A 207 -2.29 -3.40 19.52
CA ALA A 207 -2.63 -2.97 20.88
C ALA A 207 -3.57 -1.76 20.87
N LEU A 208 -3.26 -0.73 20.07
CA LEU A 208 -4.12 0.45 19.92
C LEU A 208 -5.49 0.09 19.35
N THR A 209 -5.58 -0.77 18.33
CA THR A 209 -6.89 -1.18 17.78
C THR A 209 -7.76 -1.90 18.81
N ILE A 210 -7.16 -2.73 19.67
CA ILE A 210 -7.87 -3.42 20.76
C ILE A 210 -8.34 -2.40 21.80
N ILE A 211 -7.44 -1.52 22.27
CA ILE A 211 -7.75 -0.48 23.25
C ILE A 211 -8.91 0.40 22.77
N PHE A 212 -8.87 0.87 21.51
CA PHE A 212 -9.96 1.68 20.97
C PHE A 212 -11.27 0.91 20.87
N ARG A 213 -11.24 -0.34 20.42
CA ARG A 213 -12.43 -1.19 20.30
C ARG A 213 -13.09 -1.42 21.67
N GLU A 214 -12.30 -1.74 22.68
CA GLU A 214 -12.82 -1.98 24.03
C GLU A 214 -13.26 -0.69 24.72
N SER A 215 -12.54 0.42 24.52
CA SER A 215 -12.96 1.75 25.03
C SER A 215 -14.33 2.16 24.48
N ILE A 216 -14.57 1.97 23.18
CA ILE A 216 -15.88 2.27 22.56
C ILE A 216 -16.97 1.36 23.12
N ARG A 217 -16.68 0.06 23.30
CA ARG A 217 -17.63 -0.88 23.91
C ARG A 217 -18.00 -0.50 25.33
N TRP A 218 -17.02 -0.09 26.13
CA TRP A 218 -17.22 0.35 27.50
C TRP A 218 -18.14 1.57 27.58
N VAL A 219 -17.87 2.61 26.79
CA VAL A 219 -18.72 3.82 26.73
C VAL A 219 -20.16 3.47 26.34
N LEU A 220 -20.35 2.67 25.28
CA LEU A 220 -21.68 2.27 24.84
C LEU A 220 -22.41 1.42 25.90
N SER A 221 -21.71 0.52 26.59
CA SER A 221 -22.31 -0.30 27.66
C SER A 221 -22.75 0.53 28.87
N GLY A 222 -22.09 1.65 29.16
CA GLY A 222 -22.48 2.58 30.21
C GLY A 222 -23.79 3.31 29.93
N GLU A 223 -24.07 3.64 28.66
CA GLU A 223 -25.34 4.28 28.25
C GLU A 223 -26.55 3.35 28.41
N TYR A 224 -26.39 2.03 28.22
CA TYR A 224 -27.47 1.05 28.39
C TYR A 224 -27.76 0.69 29.87
N SER A 225 -26.88 1.06 30.80
CA SER A 225 -27.05 0.80 32.24
C SER A 225 -27.79 1.93 32.98
N MET A 226 -28.01 3.07 32.32
CA MET A 226 -28.55 4.30 32.93
C MET A 226 -29.96 4.67 32.39
N GLY A 227 -30.59 3.78 31.62
CA GLY A 227 -31.97 3.92 31.11
C GLY A 227 -32.80 2.68 31.42
#